data_AF-A0A368T1U9-F1
#
_entry.id   AF-A0A368T1U9-F1
#
_cell.length_a   1.000
_cell.length_b   1.000
_cell.length_c   1.000
_cell.angle_alpha   90.00
_cell.angle_beta   90.00
_cell.angle_gamma   90.00
#
_symmetry.space_group_name_H-M   'P 1'
#
loop_
_entity.id
_entity.type
_entity.pdbx_description
1 polymer ?
#
loop_
_entity_poly.entity_id
_entity_poly.type
_entity_poly.pdbx_seq_one_letter_code
_entity_poly.pdbx_strand_id
1 'polypeptide(L)'
;MSQEVPKSALDLDEILRRGGANVGDEDFAFAGCPGCGRVFLFEGEADALYLDPHDLGRRHLPAAAAPDLGPCPSCGERVGYRSAATWAEVARSAWVWAVRADAWPRGLRPGPPGRAAP
;
A
#
# COMPACT_ATOMS: atom_id res chain seq x y z
N MET A 1 -2.17 14.77 -14.42
CA MET A 1 -1.57 13.46 -14.70
C MET A 1 -1.00 12.94 -13.40
N SER A 2 -1.69 11.97 -12.78
CA SER A 2 -1.22 11.36 -11.53
C SER A 2 -0.48 10.09 -11.90
N GLN A 3 0.84 10.04 -11.65
CA GLN A 3 1.66 8.88 -11.95
C GLN A 3 1.49 7.83 -10.84
N GLU A 4 1.29 6.58 -11.25
CA GLU A 4 1.24 5.41 -10.37
C GLU A 4 2.60 5.19 -9.71
N VAL A 5 2.61 4.61 -8.51
CA VAL A 5 3.85 4.22 -7.84
C VAL A 5 4.33 2.88 -8.42
N PRO A 6 5.50 2.83 -9.08
CA PRO A 6 6.04 1.56 -9.57
C PRO A 6 6.49 0.68 -8.40
N LYS A 7 6.38 -0.64 -8.55
CA LYS A 7 6.80 -1.59 -7.51
C LYS A 7 8.28 -1.42 -7.11
N SER A 8 9.14 -1.08 -8.06
CA SER A 8 10.56 -0.81 -7.83
C SER A 8 10.85 0.40 -6.92
N ALA A 9 9.85 1.23 -6.65
CA ALA A 9 9.96 2.33 -5.70
C ALA A 9 9.74 1.91 -4.24
N LEU A 10 9.21 0.71 -4.00
CA LEU A 10 8.94 0.22 -2.65
C LEU A 10 10.22 -0.17 -1.94
N ASP A 11 10.25 0.08 -0.63
CA ASP A 11 11.34 -0.30 0.27
C ASP A 11 11.04 -1.70 0.82
N LEU A 12 11.43 -2.72 0.05
CA LEU A 12 11.16 -4.12 0.39
C LEU A 12 11.74 -4.49 1.76
N ASP A 13 12.98 -4.09 2.02
CA ASP A 13 13.67 -4.38 3.29
C ASP A 13 12.89 -3.80 4.48
N GLU A 14 12.40 -2.57 4.37
CA GLU A 14 11.62 -1.93 5.43
C GLU A 14 10.24 -2.58 5.60
N ILE A 15 9.56 -2.97 4.51
CA ILE A 15 8.27 -3.68 4.57
C ILE A 15 8.44 -5.03 5.28
N LEU A 16 9.45 -5.82 4.88
CA LEU A 16 9.75 -7.11 5.49
C LEU A 16 10.13 -6.96 6.96
N ARG A 17 10.96 -5.97 7.30
CA ARG A 17 11.36 -5.67 8.68
C ARG A 17 10.18 -5.36 9.59
N ARG A 18 9.09 -4.79 9.06
CA ARG A 18 7.86 -4.49 9.80
C ARG A 18 6.84 -5.63 9.84
N GLY A 19 7.21 -6.81 9.34
CA GLY A 19 6.35 -8.00 9.38
C GLY A 19 5.52 -8.21 8.13
N GLY A 20 5.93 -7.67 6.98
CA GLY A 20 5.29 -7.91 5.69
C GLY A 20 5.62 -9.28 5.08
N ALA A 21 6.56 -10.03 5.66
CA ALA A 21 6.97 -11.34 5.16
C ALA A 21 5.81 -12.35 5.19
N ASN A 22 5.65 -13.11 4.11
CA ASN A 22 4.62 -14.15 3.96
C ASN A 22 5.26 -15.49 3.58
N VAL A 23 5.47 -15.71 2.29
CA VAL A 23 5.96 -16.96 1.71
C VAL A 23 6.68 -16.61 0.42
N GLY A 24 8.01 -16.68 0.39
CA GLY A 24 8.77 -16.60 -0.87
C GLY A 24 9.33 -15.22 -1.21
N ASP A 25 9.22 -14.84 -2.48
CA ASP A 25 9.79 -13.62 -3.06
C ASP A 25 8.69 -12.55 -3.12
N GLU A 26 8.45 -11.89 -1.99
CA GLU A 26 7.25 -11.05 -1.84
C GLU A 26 7.17 -9.92 -2.89
N ASP A 27 6.04 -9.85 -3.59
CA ASP A 27 5.79 -8.89 -4.67
C ASP A 27 4.77 -7.83 -4.23
N PHE A 28 5.28 -6.74 -3.67
CA PHE A 28 4.42 -5.67 -3.14
C PHE A 28 4.01 -4.64 -4.19
N ALA A 29 2.80 -4.09 -4.01
CA ALA A 29 2.27 -2.96 -4.76
C ALA A 29 1.34 -2.12 -3.87
N PHE A 30 1.10 -0.86 -4.24
CA PHE A 30 0.02 -0.10 -3.62
C PHE A 30 -1.29 -0.26 -4.39
N ALA A 31 -2.36 -0.47 -3.64
CA ALA A 31 -3.73 -0.43 -4.15
C ALA A 31 -4.45 0.80 -3.58
N GLY A 32 -5.23 1.49 -4.42
CA GLY A 32 -6.12 2.58 -3.99
C GLY A 32 -7.59 2.17 -4.09
N CYS A 33 -8.44 2.61 -3.15
CA CYS A 33 -9.88 2.54 -3.36
C CYS A 33 -10.37 3.83 -4.05
N PRO A 34 -10.94 3.79 -5.26
CA PRO A 34 -11.45 5.00 -5.92
C PRO A 34 -12.70 5.57 -5.22
N GLY A 35 -13.40 4.78 -4.41
CA GLY A 35 -14.57 5.22 -3.65
C GLY A 35 -14.21 6.08 -2.43
N CYS A 36 -13.27 5.64 -1.60
CA CYS A 36 -12.89 6.34 -0.35
C CYS A 36 -11.49 6.95 -0.36
N GLY A 37 -10.70 6.74 -1.43
CA GLY A 37 -9.34 7.24 -1.57
C GLY A 37 -8.31 6.56 -0.66
N ARG A 38 -8.69 5.51 0.07
CA ARG A 38 -7.78 4.81 0.99
C ARG A 38 -6.74 4.02 0.22
N VAL A 39 -5.48 4.12 0.65
CA VAL A 39 -4.34 3.36 0.12
C VAL A 39 -4.09 2.14 1.00
N PHE A 40 -3.80 1.03 0.36
CA PHE A 40 -3.45 -0.25 0.97
C PHE A 40 -2.13 -0.75 0.38
N LEU A 41 -1.39 -1.51 1.16
CA LEU A 41 -0.26 -2.30 0.63
C LEU A 41 -0.81 -3.69 0.26
N PHE A 42 -0.52 -4.13 -0.95
CA PHE A 42 -0.93 -5.42 -1.48
C PHE A 42 0.32 -6.26 -1.75
N GLU A 43 0.27 -7.55 -1.44
CA GLU A 43 1.33 -8.51 -1.71
C GLU A 43 0.75 -9.59 -2.64
N GLY A 44 1.36 -9.70 -3.81
CA GLY A 44 0.79 -10.43 -4.94
C GLY A 44 0.92 -11.95 -4.87
N GLU A 45 1.91 -12.49 -4.17
CA GLU A 45 2.09 -13.95 -4.08
C GLU A 45 1.12 -14.59 -3.09
N ALA A 46 0.88 -13.97 -1.94
CA ALA A 46 -0.09 -14.46 -0.96
C ALA A 46 -1.50 -13.83 -1.11
N ASP A 47 -1.71 -13.04 -2.17
CA ASP A 47 -2.93 -12.23 -2.38
C ASP A 47 -3.31 -11.41 -1.12
N ALA A 48 -2.33 -10.93 -0.36
CA ALA A 48 -2.57 -10.32 0.94
C ALA A 48 -2.75 -8.79 0.83
N LEU A 49 -3.83 -8.26 1.42
CA LEU A 49 -4.07 -6.83 1.54
C LEU A 49 -3.81 -6.36 2.96
N TYR A 50 -2.76 -5.57 3.17
CA TYR A 50 -2.44 -4.97 4.46
C TYR A 50 -3.28 -3.70 4.68
N LEU A 51 -4.00 -3.67 5.79
CA LEU A 51 -5.02 -2.64 6.06
C LEU A 51 -4.49 -1.51 6.95
N ASP A 52 -3.45 -1.80 7.71
CA ASP A 52 -2.89 -0.93 8.74
C ASP A 52 -1.38 -0.71 8.51
N PRO A 53 -0.94 0.51 8.17
CA PRO A 53 0.47 0.83 7.97
C PRO A 53 1.32 0.79 9.24
N HIS A 54 0.69 0.65 10.42
CA HIS A 54 1.38 0.53 11.70
C HIS A 54 1.40 -0.91 12.24
N ASP A 55 0.60 -1.80 11.65
CA ASP A 55 0.48 -3.20 12.05
C ASP A 55 0.20 -4.08 10.83
N LEU A 56 1.26 -4.64 10.24
CA LEU A 56 1.16 -5.53 9.08
C LEU A 56 0.54 -6.89 9.43
N GLY A 57 0.36 -7.22 10.71
CA GLY A 57 -0.45 -8.38 11.12
C GLY A 57 -1.92 -8.22 10.74
N ARG A 58 -2.41 -6.97 10.58
CA ARG A 58 -3.78 -6.67 10.16
C ARG A 58 -3.88 -6.71 8.64
N ARG A 59 -4.01 -7.93 8.13
CA ARG A 59 -4.19 -8.21 6.70
C ARG A 59 -5.50 -8.91 6.40
N HIS A 60 -6.00 -8.66 5.20
CA HIS A 60 -7.11 -9.36 4.61
C HIS A 60 -6.57 -10.32 3.55
N LEU A 61 -6.95 -11.60 3.66
CA LEU A 61 -6.70 -12.62 2.65
C LEU A 61 -8.04 -12.84 1.92
N PRO A 62 -8.20 -12.35 0.69
CA PRO A 62 -9.33 -12.72 -0.14
C PRO A 62 -9.35 -14.24 -0.31
N ALA A 63 -10.53 -14.84 -0.35
CA ALA A 63 -10.65 -16.27 -0.63
C ALA A 63 -9.97 -16.57 -1.97
N ALA A 64 -9.08 -17.57 -1.96
CA ALA A 64 -8.00 -17.88 -2.92
C ALA A 64 -8.37 -18.14 -4.41
N ALA A 65 -9.45 -17.56 -4.94
CA ALA A 65 -9.90 -17.81 -6.31
C ALA A 65 -10.66 -16.64 -6.96
N ALA A 66 -10.75 -15.47 -6.33
CA ALA A 66 -11.50 -14.37 -6.91
C ALA A 66 -10.56 -13.43 -7.72
N PRO A 67 -10.76 -13.27 -9.04
CA PRO A 67 -10.06 -12.24 -9.82
C PRO A 67 -10.38 -10.81 -9.32
N ASP A 68 -11.43 -10.70 -8.50
CA ASP A 68 -11.85 -9.50 -7.79
C ASP A 68 -11.58 -9.68 -6.29
N LEU A 69 -10.68 -8.87 -5.74
CA LEU A 69 -10.30 -8.83 -4.31
C LEU A 69 -11.46 -8.39 -3.35
N GLY A 70 -12.72 -8.42 -3.81
CA GLY A 70 -13.91 -8.16 -3.01
C GLY A 70 -14.24 -6.66 -2.82
N PRO A 71 -15.15 -6.33 -1.88
CA PRO A 71 -15.47 -4.95 -1.51
C PRO A 71 -14.34 -4.30 -0.69
N CYS A 72 -14.19 -2.97 -0.76
CA CYS A 72 -13.30 -2.18 0.10
C CYS A 72 -13.49 -2.52 1.60
N PRO A 73 -12.49 -2.96 2.39
CA PRO A 73 -12.68 -3.22 3.82
C PRO A 73 -12.94 -1.92 4.58
N SER A 74 -12.68 -0.76 3.97
CA SER A 74 -12.89 0.54 4.59
C SER A 74 -14.25 1.16 4.30
N CYS A 75 -14.79 1.02 3.08
CA CYS A 75 -16.07 1.66 2.71
C CYS A 75 -17.12 0.70 2.13
N GLY A 76 -16.79 -0.58 1.91
CA GLY A 76 -17.71 -1.58 1.37
C GLY A 76 -17.95 -1.48 -0.14
N GLU A 77 -17.45 -0.46 -0.82
CA GLU A 77 -17.62 -0.29 -2.27
C GLU A 77 -16.96 -1.43 -3.04
N ARG A 78 -17.65 -2.00 -4.04
CA ARG A 78 -17.08 -3.01 -4.92
C ARG A 78 -16.14 -2.33 -5.91
N VAL A 79 -14.85 -2.41 -5.62
CA VAL A 79 -13.80 -1.85 -6.47
C VAL A 79 -12.75 -2.93 -6.68
N GLY A 80 -12.40 -3.20 -7.94
CA GLY A 80 -11.25 -4.06 -8.22
C GLY A 80 -9.99 -3.36 -7.70
N TYR A 81 -9.31 -3.93 -6.72
CA TYR A 81 -8.12 -3.33 -6.09
C TYR A 81 -6.88 -3.35 -6.97
N ARG A 82 -7.02 -3.68 -8.25
CA ARG A 82 -5.96 -3.49 -9.24
C ARG A 82 -5.78 -2.03 -9.68
N SER A 83 -6.37 -1.05 -8.99
CA SER A 83 -6.04 0.36 -9.22
C SER A 83 -4.76 0.69 -8.46
N ALA A 84 -3.66 0.87 -9.19
CA ALA A 84 -2.39 1.27 -8.61
C ALA A 84 -2.53 2.65 -7.97
N ALA A 85 -2.11 2.79 -6.71
CA ALA A 85 -2.13 4.09 -6.05
C ALA A 85 -1.12 5.03 -6.72
N THR A 86 -1.49 6.30 -6.82
CA THR A 86 -0.64 7.35 -7.36
C THR A 86 0.30 7.90 -6.31
N TRP A 87 1.41 8.50 -6.73
CA TRP A 87 2.35 9.17 -5.85
C TRP A 87 1.68 10.18 -4.90
N ALA A 88 0.68 10.92 -5.38
CA ALA A 88 -0.04 11.92 -4.60
C ALA A 88 -0.97 11.30 -3.55
N GLU A 89 -1.50 10.10 -3.80
CA GLU A 89 -2.30 9.35 -2.82
C GLU A 89 -1.39 8.75 -1.75
N VAL A 90 -0.28 8.13 -2.16
CA VAL A 90 0.69 7.56 -1.21
C VAL A 90 1.29 8.66 -0.33
N ALA A 91 1.67 9.82 -0.90
CA ALA A 91 2.20 10.97 -0.15
C ALA A 91 1.28 11.48 0.97
N ARG A 92 -0.04 11.29 0.82
CA ARG A 92 -1.06 11.70 1.80
C ARG A 92 -1.51 10.56 2.71
N SER A 93 -1.01 9.34 2.49
CA SER A 93 -1.36 8.17 3.26
C SER A 93 -0.37 7.94 4.41
N ALA A 94 -0.69 7.04 5.33
CA ALA A 94 0.26 6.60 6.35
C ALA A 94 1.27 5.55 5.81
N TRP A 95 1.16 5.15 4.54
CA TRP A 95 2.09 4.22 3.87
C TRP A 95 3.35 4.85 3.30
N VAL A 96 3.56 6.16 3.50
CA VAL A 96 4.72 6.89 2.96
C VAL A 96 6.08 6.28 3.30
N TRP A 97 6.16 5.54 4.41
CA TRP A 97 7.37 4.87 4.86
C TRP A 97 7.73 3.65 4.02
N ALA A 98 6.76 3.05 3.31
CA ALA A 98 6.98 1.86 2.48
C ALA A 98 7.57 2.20 1.11
N VAL A 99 7.79 3.49 0.82
CA VAL A 99 8.50 3.97 -0.37
C VAL A 99 9.93 4.31 0.00
N ARG A 100 10.89 3.85 -0.82
CA ARG A 100 12.29 4.26 -0.71
C ARG A 100 12.45 5.77 -0.75
N ALA A 101 13.33 6.29 0.09
CA ALA A 101 13.57 7.73 0.22
C ALA A 101 14.02 8.41 -1.08
N ASP A 102 14.69 7.68 -1.97
CA ASP A 102 15.25 8.17 -3.25
C ASP A 102 14.32 7.97 -4.46
N ALA A 103 13.23 7.21 -4.30
CA ALA A 103 12.30 6.90 -5.39
C ALA A 103 11.22 7.98 -5.61
N TRP A 104 11.05 8.91 -4.66
CA TRP A 104 10.02 9.94 -4.72
C TRP A 104 10.23 10.91 -5.90
N PRO A 105 9.17 11.20 -6.68
CA PRO A 105 9.21 12.29 -7.65
C PRO A 105 9.49 13.63 -6.97
N ARG A 106 10.17 14.53 -7.68
CA ARG A 106 10.50 15.87 -7.18
C ARG A 106 9.25 16.60 -6.67
N GLY A 107 9.32 17.11 -5.44
CA GLY A 107 8.23 17.87 -4.82
C GLY A 107 7.08 17.05 -4.24
N LEU A 108 7.09 15.71 -4.37
CA LEU A 108 6.06 14.83 -3.80
C LEU A 108 6.52 14.06 -2.58
N ARG A 109 7.82 14.08 -2.26
CA ARG A 109 8.32 13.47 -1.03
C ARG A 109 7.65 14.14 0.18
N PRO A 110 6.91 13.40 1.00
CA PRO A 110 6.38 13.95 2.23
C PRO A 110 7.54 14.34 3.14
N GLY A 111 7.37 15.46 3.87
CA GLY A 111 8.32 15.86 4.88
C GLY A 111 8.50 14.76 5.93
N PRO A 112 9.58 14.79 6.72
CA PRO A 112 9.70 13.89 7.87
C PRO A 112 8.41 13.99 8.69
N PRO A 113 7.87 12.88 9.23
CA PRO A 113 6.66 12.93 10.04
C PRO A 113 6.90 13.97 11.13
N GLY A 114 6.15 15.08 11.06
CA GLY A 114 6.21 16.11 12.07
C GLY A 114 5.95 15.40 13.39
N ARG A 115 6.88 15.52 14.35
CA ARG A 115 6.69 14.99 15.70
C ARG A 115 5.28 15.41 16.13
N ALA A 116 4.38 14.44 16.29
CA ALA A 116 3.13 14.70 16.97
C ALA A 116 3.53 15.27 18.34
N ALA A 117 3.16 16.53 18.57
CA ALA A 117 3.34 17.15 19.87
C ALA A 117 2.57 16.32 20.92
N PRO A 118 3.11 16.19 22.15
CA PRO A 118 2.55 15.34 23.19
C PRO A 118 1.11 15.71 23.58
#